data_AF-A0A559K9W0-F1
#
_entry.id   AF-A0A559K9W0-F1
#
_cell.length_a   1.000
_cell.length_b   1.000
_cell.length_c   1.000
_cell.angle_alpha   90.00
_cell.angle_beta   90.00
_cell.angle_gamma   90.00
#
_symmetry.space_group_name_H-M   'P 1'
#
loop_
_entity.id
_entity.type
_entity.pdbx_description
1 polymer ?
#
loop_
_entity_poly.entity_id
_entity_poly.type
_entity_poly.pdbx_seq_one_letter_code
_entity_poly.pdbx_strand_id
1 'polypeptide(L)' 'MVNSSSVSYPYNNYDQTIQENRSEGLIIDVYEDFVHIRGRDFIAQAWIPEADKEVIRTF' A
#
# COMPACT_ATOMS: atom_id res chain seq x y z
N MET A 1 -5.11 6.62 -9.93
CA MET A 1 -4.07 7.24 -9.08
C MET A 1 -3.98 6.40 -7.82
N VAL A 2 -2.81 5.91 -7.46
CA VAL A 2 -2.57 5.09 -6.26
C VAL A 2 -1.70 5.91 -5.33
N ASN A 3 -2.11 6.06 -4.07
CA ASN A 3 -1.33 6.76 -3.06
C ASN A 3 -0.62 5.72 -2.19
N SER A 4 0.65 5.93 -1.90
CA SER A 4 1.41 5.13 -0.94
C SER A 4 1.42 5.84 0.41
N SER A 5 1.06 5.10 1.46
CA SER A 5 1.32 5.52 2.84
C SER A 5 2.83 5.59 3.11
N SER A 6 3.22 6.24 4.19
CA SER A 6 4.63 6.34 4.59
C SER A 6 5.09 5.07 5.28
N VAL A 7 6.23 4.54 4.82
CA VAL A 7 6.89 3.36 5.38
C VAL A 7 7.65 3.64 6.67
N SER A 8 7.90 4.90 7.02
CA SER A 8 8.60 5.25 8.27
C SER A 8 7.63 5.70 9.35
N TYR A 9 6.68 6.56 8.98
CA TYR A 9 5.73 7.19 9.88
C TYR A 9 4.45 7.48 9.09
N PRO A 10 3.43 6.63 9.12
CA PRO A 10 2.17 6.89 8.43
C PRO A 10 1.45 8.07 9.08
N TYR A 11 0.96 9.00 8.26
CA TYR A 11 0.25 10.21 8.68
C TYR A 11 -1.16 10.25 8.08
N ASN A 12 -2.10 10.79 8.85
CA ASN A 12 -3.45 11.07 8.36
C ASN A 12 -3.48 12.41 7.62
N ASN A 13 -4.65 12.74 7.09
CA ASN A 13 -4.91 13.99 6.37
C ASN A 13 -4.82 15.26 7.24
N TYR A 14 -4.62 15.13 8.54
CA TYR A 14 -4.43 16.23 9.49
C TYR A 14 -2.97 16.34 9.97
N ASP A 15 -2.03 15.66 9.30
CA ASP A 15 -0.61 15.63 9.66
C ASP A 15 -0.35 15.02 11.05
N GLN A 16 -1.21 14.09 11.47
CA GLN A 16 -1.05 13.33 12.71
C GLN A 16 -0.63 11.90 12.40
N THR A 17 0.31 11.35 13.17
CA THR A 17 0.74 9.96 13.02
C THR A 17 -0.42 9.02 13.34
N ILE A 18 -0.77 8.11 12.42
CA ILE A 18 -2.00 7.30 12.54
C ILE A 18 -1.87 6.08 13.46
N GLN A 19 -0.66 5.80 13.96
CA GLN A 19 -0.35 4.79 14.97
C GLN A 19 1.15 4.82 15.25
N GLU A 20 1.56 4.75 16.51
CA GLU A 20 2.96 4.44 16.84
C GLU A 20 3.26 3.00 16.38
N ASN A 21 4.42 2.79 15.74
CA ASN A 21 4.89 1.47 15.31
C ASN A 21 4.14 0.82 14.12
N ARG A 22 3.67 1.62 13.16
CA ARG A 22 3.23 1.13 11.84
C ARG A 22 4.17 1.56 10.71
N SER A 23 4.30 0.70 9.71
CA SER A 23 5.10 0.94 8.50
C SER A 23 4.32 0.40 7.31
N GLU A 24 3.56 1.26 6.63
CA GLU A 24 2.70 0.84 5.53
C GLU A 24 3.32 1.24 4.18
N GLY A 25 3.33 0.32 3.23
CA GLY A 25 3.75 0.61 1.86
C GLY A 25 3.10 -0.32 0.85
N LEU A 26 3.52 -0.21 -0.42
CA LEU A 26 3.00 -1.00 -1.53
C LEU A 26 4.05 -2.00 -2.02
N ILE A 27 3.62 -3.22 -2.27
CA ILE A 27 4.35 -4.22 -3.08
C ILE A 27 3.62 -4.30 -4.41
N ILE A 28 4.35 -4.09 -5.51
CA ILE A 28 3.82 -4.01 -6.87
C ILE A 28 4.45 -5.12 -7.69
N ASP A 29 3.61 -6.06 -8.15
CA ASP A 29 3.99 -7.10 -9.10
C ASP A 29 3.47 -6.71 -10.49
N VAL A 30 4.35 -6.73 -11.48
CA VAL A 30 4.04 -6.32 -12.86
C VAL A 30 4.07 -7.55 -13.76
N TYR A 31 2.94 -7.81 -14.42
CA TYR A 31 2.77 -8.87 -15.40
C TYR A 31 2.56 -8.28 -16.79
N GLU A 32 2.52 -9.12 -17.81
CA GLU A 32 2.38 -8.68 -19.21
C GLU A 32 1.04 -7.93 -19.45
N ASP A 33 -0.01 -8.43 -18.81
CA ASP A 33 -1.42 -8.09 -19.02
C ASP A 33 -2.06 -7.32 -17.85
N PHE A 34 -1.48 -7.42 -16.65
CA PHE A 34 -1.96 -6.70 -15.48
C PHE A 34 -0.85 -6.27 -14.51
N VAL A 35 -1.22 -5.40 -13.57
CA VAL A 35 -0.40 -5.02 -12.42
C VAL A 35 -1.16 -5.39 -11.15
N HIS A 36 -0.50 -6.10 -10.24
CA HIS A 36 -1.05 -6.40 -8.91
C HIS A 36 -0.41 -5.47 -7.88
N ILE A 37 -1.23 -4.68 -7.21
CA ILE A 37 -0.81 -3.72 -6.19
C ILE A 37 -1.35 -4.20 -4.86
N ARG A 38 -0.45 -4.41 -3.89
CA ARG A 38 -0.80 -4.90 -2.55
C ARG A 38 -0.21 -4.01 -1.47
N GLY A 39 -1.04 -3.59 -0.51
CA GLY A 39 -0.60 -2.91 0.69
C GLY A 39 0.00 -3.86 1.73
N ARG A 40 1.12 -3.48 2.32
CA ARG A 40 1.84 -4.26 3.35
C ARG A 40 2.12 -3.40 4.57
N ASP A 41 1.79 -3.92 5.74
CA ASP A 41 2.38 -3.47 7.01
C ASP A 41 3.66 -4.27 7.26
N PHE A 42 4.81 -3.60 7.15
CA PHE A 42 6.13 -4.23 7.29
C PHE A 42 6.48 -4.55 8.73
N ILE A 43 5.93 -3.82 9.71
CA ILE A 43 6.16 -4.09 11.13
C ILE A 43 5.30 -5.26 11.58
N ALA A 44 4.00 -5.23 11.27
CA ALA A 44 3.08 -6.32 11.62
C ALA A 44 3.27 -7.58 10.75
N GLN A 45 4.07 -7.49 9.68
CA GLN A 45 4.25 -8.55 8.69
C GLN A 45 2.91 -9.05 8.13
N ALA A 46 1.97 -8.14 7.92
CA ALA A 46 0.61 -8.44 7.49
C ALA A 46 0.25 -7.71 6.19
N TRP A 47 -0.59 -8.34 5.38
CA TRP A 47 -1.20 -7.70 4.21
C TRP A 47 -2.36 -6.81 4.67
N ILE A 48 -2.58 -5.70 3.96
CA ILE A 48 -3.68 -4.76 4.20
C ILE A 48 -4.78 -5.06 3.16
N PRO A 49 -5.88 -5.75 3.53
CA PRO A 49 -6.87 -6.25 2.56
C PRO A 49 -7.54 -5.16 1.73
N GLU A 50 -7.74 -3.98 2.30
CA GLU A 50 -8.36 -2.83 1.63
C GLU A 50 -7.47 -2.26 0.51
N ALA A 51 -6.17 -2.57 0.55
CA ALA A 51 -5.16 -2.13 -0.40
C ALA A 51 -4.71 -3.25 -1.35
N ASP A 52 -5.60 -4.21 -1.66
CA ASP A 52 -5.38 -5.24 -2.68
C ASP A 52 -6.15 -4.90 -3.96
N LYS A 53 -5.43 -4.65 -5.06
CA LYS A 53 -5.99 -4.26 -6.35
C LYS A 53 -5.23 -4.86 -7.53
N GLU A 54 -5.98 -5.48 -8.43
CA GLU A 54 -5.52 -5.83 -9.76
C GLU A 54 -5.93 -4.72 -10.75
N VAL A 55 -4.98 -4.27 -11.57
CA VAL A 55 -5.20 -3.28 -12.63
C VAL A 55 -4.90 -3.92 -13.96
N ILE A 56 -5.96 -4.18 -14.73
CA ILE A 56 -5.87 -4.77 -16.06
C ILE A 56 -5.52 -3.69 -17.08
N ARG A 57 -4.62 -4.00 -18.01
CA ARG A 57 -4.31 -3.13 -19.15
C ARG A 57 -5.44 -3.21 -20.18
N THR A 58 -6.40 -2.31 -20.13
CA THR A 58 -7.40 -2.14 -21.19
C THR A 58 -6.81 -1.28 -22.32
N PHE A 59 -6.79 -1.81 -23.54
CA PHE A 59 -6.40 -1.08 -24.76
C PHE A 59 -7.59 -0.36 -25.39
#